data_AF-A0A519TQZ7-F1
#
_entry.id   AF-A0A519TQZ7-F1
#
_cell.length_a   1.000
_cell.length_b   1.000
_cell.length_c   1.000
_cell.angle_alpha   90.00
_cell.angle_beta   90.00
_cell.angle_gamma   90.00
#
_symmetry.space_group_name_H-M   'P 1'
#
loop_
_entity.id
_entity.type
_entity.pdbx_description
1 polymer ?
#
loop_
_entity_poly.entity_id
_entity_poly.type
_entity_poly.pdbx_seq_one_letter_code
_entity_poly.pdbx_strand_id
1 'polypeptide(L)'
;GLKEALTTGVTKAVAFASEKDGFNLNDDIRIPFPPDAQLVATTIGSLPLGKQAVEQVTNLMNRAAEVAAPAAKDIFLTAVQQLTLPDALALVGSTSKDAATQLLRKNSEAALNAALRPSIVQSLDQVGANAAYAKLIDRYNKIPLMTPAKDNLTDYVTAQTVDGLFVLLAQQEAKIRQNPAAQGTAILKRVFGK
;
A
#
# COMPACT_ATOMS: atom_id res chain seq x y z
N GLY A 1 -22.31 10.61 4.13
CA GLY A 1 -21.49 11.40 3.20
C GLY A 1 -20.02 11.02 3.28
N LEU A 2 -19.25 11.65 4.18
CA LEU A 2 -17.78 11.44 4.27
C LEU A 2 -17.38 9.98 4.51
N LYS A 3 -17.88 9.36 5.59
CA LYS A 3 -17.56 7.96 5.92
C LYS A 3 -17.94 7.00 4.81
N GLU A 4 -19.08 7.22 4.17
CA GLU A 4 -19.58 6.39 3.06
C GLU A 4 -18.70 6.52 1.80
N ALA A 5 -18.24 7.73 1.48
CA ALA A 5 -17.30 7.98 0.40
C ALA A 5 -15.95 7.30 0.69
N LEU A 6 -15.44 7.39 1.91
CA LEU A 6 -14.22 6.71 2.35
C LEU A 6 -14.39 5.18 2.33
N THR A 7 -15.49 4.64 2.83
CA THR A 7 -15.79 3.20 2.78
C THR A 7 -15.82 2.67 1.35
N THR A 8 -16.45 3.41 0.44
CA THR A 8 -16.48 3.06 -0.98
C THR A 8 -15.09 3.17 -1.60
N GLY A 9 -14.34 4.24 -1.27
CA GLY A 9 -12.97 4.45 -1.72
C GLY A 9 -12.04 3.34 -1.27
N VAL A 10 -12.07 2.95 0.01
CA VAL A 10 -11.29 1.85 0.59
C VAL A 10 -11.61 0.55 -0.12
N THR A 11 -12.90 0.25 -0.32
CA THR A 11 -13.32 -0.98 -1.00
C THR A 11 -12.76 -1.06 -2.42
N LYS A 12 -12.80 0.06 -3.17
CA LYS A 12 -12.25 0.13 -4.53
C LYS A 12 -10.72 0.10 -4.56
N ALA A 13 -10.07 0.82 -3.65
CA ALA A 13 -8.62 0.87 -3.53
C ALA A 13 -8.05 -0.51 -3.20
N VAL A 14 -8.61 -1.20 -2.20
CA VAL A 14 -8.19 -2.55 -1.83
C VAL A 14 -8.46 -3.55 -2.95
N ALA A 15 -9.63 -3.47 -3.60
CA ALA A 15 -9.94 -4.35 -4.73
C ALA A 15 -8.89 -4.21 -5.84
N PHE A 16 -8.59 -2.98 -6.26
CA PHE A 16 -7.58 -2.70 -7.28
C PHE A 16 -6.18 -3.17 -6.84
N ALA A 17 -5.78 -2.86 -5.61
CA ALA A 17 -4.49 -3.25 -5.04
C ALA A 17 -4.31 -4.77 -4.95
N SER A 18 -5.39 -5.52 -4.78
CA SER A 18 -5.37 -6.99 -4.68
C SER A 18 -5.36 -7.70 -6.03
N GLU A 19 -5.56 -6.97 -7.13
CA GLU A 19 -5.50 -7.56 -8.47
C GLU A 19 -4.08 -8.01 -8.81
N LYS A 20 -3.99 -9.00 -9.69
CA LYS A 20 -2.71 -9.42 -10.25
C LYS A 20 -2.06 -8.21 -10.92
N ASP A 21 -0.84 -7.89 -10.49
CA ASP A 21 -0.06 -6.76 -11.01
C ASP A 21 -0.61 -5.38 -10.63
N GLY A 22 -1.56 -5.32 -9.68
CA GLY A 22 -2.11 -4.07 -9.14
C GLY A 22 -1.05 -3.19 -8.48
N PHE A 23 0.00 -3.79 -7.91
CA PHE A 23 1.21 -3.09 -7.45
C PHE A 23 2.33 -3.12 -8.49
N ASN A 24 2.61 -4.29 -9.08
CA ASN A 24 3.78 -4.47 -9.95
C ASN A 24 3.79 -3.55 -11.20
N LEU A 25 2.63 -3.30 -11.80
CA LEU A 25 2.49 -2.50 -13.02
C LEU A 25 1.92 -1.10 -12.76
N ASN A 26 1.79 -0.70 -11.50
CA ASN A 26 1.28 0.62 -11.15
C ASN A 26 2.39 1.48 -10.56
N ASP A 27 2.95 2.38 -11.39
CA ASP A 27 4.05 3.26 -11.01
C ASP A 27 3.74 4.15 -9.78
N ASP A 28 2.46 4.43 -9.49
CA ASP A 28 2.06 5.26 -8.34
C ASP A 28 2.21 4.53 -7.01
N ILE A 29 2.15 3.19 -7.00
CA ILE A 29 2.15 2.39 -5.77
C ILE A 29 3.17 1.25 -5.79
N ARG A 30 3.88 1.05 -6.91
CA ARG A 30 4.91 0.02 -7.04
C ARG A 30 5.95 0.21 -5.95
N ILE A 31 6.12 -0.82 -5.14
CA ILE A 31 7.10 -0.87 -4.06
C ILE A 31 8.49 -1.03 -4.69
N PRO A 32 9.36 -0.02 -4.59
CA PRO A 32 10.71 -0.14 -5.13
C PRO A 32 11.57 -1.02 -4.22
N PHE A 33 12.80 -1.30 -4.64
CA PHE A 33 13.76 -2.00 -3.79
C PHE A 33 14.06 -1.14 -2.54
N PRO A 34 14.26 -1.75 -1.36
CA PRO A 34 14.44 -1.00 -0.12
C PRO A 34 15.67 -0.07 -0.17
N PRO A 35 15.53 1.19 0.28
CA PRO A 35 16.61 2.18 0.20
C PRO A 35 17.79 1.86 1.14
N ASP A 36 17.53 1.19 2.26
CA ASP A 36 18.53 0.68 3.19
C ASP A 36 19.34 -0.49 2.59
N ALA A 37 18.77 -1.19 1.61
CA ALA A 37 19.41 -2.24 0.84
C ALA A 37 19.91 -1.77 -0.53
N GLN A 38 19.92 -0.47 -0.81
CA GLN A 38 20.30 0.06 -2.12
C GLN A 38 21.71 -0.35 -2.54
N LEU A 39 22.66 -0.40 -1.59
CA LEU A 39 24.03 -0.86 -1.85
C LEU A 39 24.06 -2.33 -2.29
N VAL A 40 23.18 -3.16 -1.73
CA VAL A 40 23.03 -4.56 -2.10
C VAL A 40 22.52 -4.64 -3.55
N ALA A 41 21.48 -3.87 -3.88
CA ALA A 41 20.91 -3.83 -5.23
C ALA A 41 21.91 -3.36 -6.28
N THR A 42 22.67 -2.29 -6.01
CA THR A 42 23.66 -1.77 -6.97
C THR A 42 24.82 -2.72 -7.16
N THR A 43 25.36 -3.28 -6.07
CA THR A 43 26.48 -4.21 -6.10
C THR A 43 26.09 -5.51 -6.80
N ILE A 44 25.01 -6.17 -6.36
CA ILE A 44 24.52 -7.38 -7.03
C ILE A 44 24.12 -7.08 -8.47
N GLY A 45 23.45 -5.96 -8.72
CA GLY A 45 23.02 -5.53 -10.04
C GLY A 45 24.16 -5.35 -11.06
N SER A 46 25.40 -5.14 -10.60
CA SER A 46 26.57 -5.07 -11.48
C SER A 46 27.08 -6.45 -11.95
N LEU A 47 26.66 -7.53 -11.30
CA LEU A 47 27.08 -8.89 -11.61
C LEU A 47 26.21 -9.51 -12.73
N PRO A 48 26.73 -10.52 -13.45
CA PRO A 48 25.92 -11.29 -14.39
C PRO A 48 24.65 -11.85 -13.73
N LEU A 49 23.50 -11.66 -14.38
CA LEU A 49 22.16 -12.02 -13.86
C LEU A 49 21.70 -11.25 -12.60
N GLY A 50 22.52 -10.33 -12.07
CA GLY A 50 22.24 -9.62 -10.84
C GLY A 50 21.05 -8.66 -10.92
N LYS A 51 20.93 -7.92 -12.03
CA LYS A 51 19.76 -7.03 -12.26
C LYS A 51 18.45 -7.80 -12.25
N GLN A 52 18.45 -9.00 -12.86
CA GLN A 52 17.27 -9.87 -12.91
C GLN A 52 16.93 -10.40 -11.52
N ALA A 53 17.93 -10.74 -10.69
CA ALA A 53 17.71 -11.19 -9.32
C ALA A 53 17.12 -10.08 -8.43
N VAL A 54 17.65 -8.85 -8.52
CA VAL A 54 17.11 -7.68 -7.80
C VAL A 54 15.68 -7.41 -8.23
N GLU A 55 15.42 -7.37 -9.54
CA GLU A 55 14.08 -7.14 -10.09
C GLU A 55 13.10 -8.25 -9.71
N GLN A 56 13.55 -9.51 -9.68
CA GLN A 56 12.73 -10.62 -9.21
C GLN A 56 12.29 -10.42 -7.76
N VAL A 57 13.20 -10.00 -6.87
CA VAL A 57 12.84 -9.71 -5.48
C VAL A 57 11.85 -8.55 -5.40
N THR A 58 12.09 -7.46 -6.12
CA THR A 58 11.15 -6.33 -6.21
C THR A 58 9.75 -6.80 -6.63
N ASN A 59 9.67 -7.66 -7.65
CA ASN A 59 8.39 -8.18 -8.12
C ASN A 59 7.68 -9.07 -7.09
N LEU A 60 8.45 -9.85 -6.33
CA LEU A 60 7.93 -10.66 -5.23
C LEU A 60 7.44 -9.80 -4.06
N MET A 61 8.12 -8.70 -3.73
CA MET A 61 7.66 -7.74 -2.71
C MET A 61 6.30 -7.13 -3.08
N ASN A 62 6.16 -6.68 -4.34
CA ASN A 62 4.91 -6.16 -4.87
C ASN A 62 3.82 -7.24 -4.92
N ARG A 63 4.17 -8.47 -5.30
CA ARG A 63 3.24 -9.61 -5.24
C ARG A 63 2.77 -9.88 -3.82
N ALA A 64 3.65 -9.77 -2.82
CA ALA A 64 3.26 -9.93 -1.41
C ALA A 64 2.29 -8.83 -0.98
N ALA A 65 2.50 -7.59 -1.41
CA ALA A 65 1.56 -6.49 -1.16
C ALA A 65 0.18 -6.75 -1.79
N GLU A 66 0.14 -7.25 -3.03
CA GLU A 66 -1.11 -7.65 -3.71
C GLU A 66 -1.85 -8.76 -2.94
N VAL A 67 -1.13 -9.77 -2.46
CA VAL A 67 -1.70 -10.88 -1.67
C VAL A 67 -2.20 -10.40 -0.31
N ALA A 68 -1.51 -9.45 0.32
CA ALA A 68 -1.89 -8.91 1.64
C ALA A 68 -3.00 -7.84 1.56
N ALA A 69 -3.16 -7.17 0.42
CA ALA A 69 -4.08 -6.05 0.25
C ALA A 69 -5.54 -6.37 0.68
N PRO A 70 -6.13 -7.55 0.38
CA PRO A 70 -7.48 -7.89 0.85
C PRO A 70 -7.64 -7.81 2.37
N ALA A 71 -6.61 -8.18 3.14
CA ALA A 71 -6.64 -8.12 4.60
C ALA A 71 -6.69 -6.68 5.12
N ALA A 72 -6.23 -5.71 4.33
CA ALA A 72 -6.29 -4.30 4.69
C ALA A 72 -7.73 -3.77 4.71
N LYS A 73 -8.67 -4.37 3.98
CA LYS A 73 -10.05 -3.87 3.86
C LYS A 73 -10.70 -3.62 5.21
N ASP A 74 -10.83 -4.65 6.04
CA ASP A 74 -11.55 -4.53 7.31
C ASP A 74 -10.81 -3.64 8.31
N ILE A 75 -9.47 -3.59 8.22
CA ILE A 75 -8.63 -2.73 9.04
C ILE A 75 -8.88 -1.25 8.69
N PHE A 76 -8.89 -0.91 7.39
CA PHE A 76 -9.22 0.44 6.92
C PHE A 76 -10.67 0.82 7.19
N LEU A 77 -11.62 -0.11 7.03
CA LEU A 77 -13.02 0.18 7.35
C LEU A 77 -13.22 0.48 8.84
N THR A 78 -12.53 -0.26 9.72
CA THR A 78 -12.51 0.02 11.16
C THR A 78 -11.94 1.41 11.44
N ALA A 79 -10.84 1.80 10.78
CA ALA A 79 -10.27 3.14 10.90
C ALA A 79 -11.24 4.24 10.44
N VAL A 80 -11.96 4.04 9.32
CA VAL A 80 -12.98 4.98 8.83
C VAL A 80 -14.14 5.13 9.82
N GLN A 81 -14.54 4.04 10.47
CA GLN A 81 -15.60 4.08 11.48
C GLN A 81 -15.18 4.90 12.72
N GLN A 82 -13.90 4.87 13.08
CA GLN A 82 -13.34 5.61 14.22
C GLN A 82 -13.19 7.12 13.97
N LEU A 83 -13.37 7.60 12.73
CA LEU A 83 -13.35 9.05 12.45
C LEU A 83 -14.45 9.77 13.24
N THR A 84 -14.07 10.89 13.86
CA THR A 84 -14.93 11.65 14.78
C THR A 84 -15.65 12.80 14.07
N LEU A 85 -16.59 13.46 14.76
CA LEU A 85 -17.25 14.66 14.24
C LEU A 85 -16.30 15.86 14.07
N PRO A 86 -15.36 16.14 15.01
CA PRO A 86 -14.31 17.13 14.79
C PRO A 86 -13.49 16.89 13.53
N ASP A 87 -13.16 15.61 13.25
CA ASP A 87 -12.46 15.21 12.03
C ASP A 87 -13.26 15.60 10.78
N ALA A 88 -14.58 15.34 10.77
CA ALA A 88 -15.43 15.73 9.67
C ALA A 88 -15.55 17.25 9.51
N LEU A 89 -15.58 18.01 10.61
CA LEU A 89 -15.64 19.48 10.61
C LEU A 89 -14.35 20.11 10.11
N ALA A 90 -13.19 19.54 10.40
CA ALA A 90 -11.90 20.00 9.88
C ALA A 90 -11.82 19.94 8.34
N LEU A 91 -12.68 19.14 7.70
CA LEU A 91 -12.74 18.98 6.25
C LEU A 91 -13.70 19.95 5.55
N VAL A 92 -14.59 20.62 6.29
CA VAL A 92 -15.69 21.44 5.74
C VAL A 92 -15.22 22.68 4.96
N GLY A 93 -13.94 23.06 5.04
CA GLY A 93 -13.35 24.15 4.24
C GLY A 93 -12.17 23.74 3.35
N SER A 94 -11.85 22.43 3.26
CA SER A 94 -10.65 22.01 2.55
C SER A 94 -10.83 22.02 1.03
N THR A 95 -9.96 22.76 0.34
CA THR A 95 -9.85 22.77 -1.12
C THR A 95 -9.09 21.55 -1.68
N SER A 96 -8.43 20.76 -0.82
CA SER A 96 -7.66 19.60 -1.26
C SER A 96 -8.57 18.47 -1.75
N LYS A 97 -8.19 17.78 -2.83
CA LYS A 97 -9.01 16.73 -3.45
C LYS A 97 -9.02 15.40 -2.67
N ASP A 98 -8.17 15.27 -1.67
CA ASP A 98 -7.86 14.07 -0.90
C ASP A 98 -7.86 14.33 0.63
N ALA A 99 -8.48 15.43 1.08
CA ALA A 99 -8.39 15.87 2.47
C ALA A 99 -8.89 14.81 3.47
N ALA A 100 -9.91 14.03 3.10
CA ALA A 100 -10.43 12.97 3.96
C ALA A 100 -9.43 11.82 4.10
N THR A 101 -8.74 11.49 3.02
CA THR A 101 -7.69 10.49 2.97
C THR A 101 -6.49 10.90 3.83
N GLN A 102 -6.05 12.15 3.72
CA GLN A 102 -4.95 12.68 4.55
C GLN A 102 -5.28 12.64 6.04
N LEU A 103 -6.50 12.99 6.40
CA LEU A 103 -6.97 12.93 7.79
C LEU A 103 -7.03 11.50 8.32
N LEU A 104 -7.60 10.58 7.52
CA LEU A 104 -7.62 9.16 7.85
C LEU A 104 -6.20 8.64 8.06
N ARG A 105 -5.28 8.97 7.16
CA ARG A 105 -3.87 8.58 7.26
C ARG A 105 -3.24 9.07 8.56
N LYS A 106 -3.33 10.36 8.84
CA LYS A 106 -2.78 10.96 10.07
C LYS A 106 -3.26 10.25 11.35
N ASN A 107 -4.51 9.82 11.37
CA ASN A 107 -5.12 9.26 12.58
C ASN A 107 -5.02 7.72 12.67
N SER A 108 -4.70 7.03 11.56
CA SER A 108 -4.79 5.56 11.51
C SER A 108 -3.57 4.83 10.93
N GLU A 109 -2.63 5.52 10.27
CA GLU A 109 -1.49 4.88 9.59
C GLU A 109 -0.68 3.96 10.50
N ALA A 110 -0.40 4.38 11.74
CA ALA A 110 0.34 3.55 12.68
C ALA A 110 -0.44 2.26 13.05
N ALA A 111 -1.74 2.37 13.29
CA ALA A 111 -2.59 1.23 13.61
C ALA A 111 -2.77 0.30 12.39
N LEU A 112 -2.89 0.87 11.19
CA LEU A 112 -2.96 0.14 9.93
C LEU A 112 -1.69 -0.66 9.68
N ASN A 113 -0.52 -0.05 9.84
CA ASN A 113 0.76 -0.73 9.72
C ASN A 113 0.86 -1.91 10.71
N ALA A 114 0.55 -1.67 11.99
CA ALA A 114 0.61 -2.71 13.00
C ALA A 114 -0.35 -3.89 12.70
N ALA A 115 -1.56 -3.60 12.24
CA ALA A 115 -2.57 -4.60 11.95
C ALA A 115 -2.36 -5.34 10.62
N LEU A 116 -1.79 -4.68 9.61
CA LEU A 116 -1.51 -5.29 8.30
C LEU A 116 -0.23 -6.13 8.30
N ARG A 117 0.72 -5.82 9.18
CA ARG A 117 2.03 -6.47 9.26
C ARG A 117 1.96 -8.00 9.28
N PRO A 118 1.10 -8.69 10.07
CA PRO A 118 1.05 -10.15 10.07
C PRO A 118 0.68 -10.73 8.70
N SER A 119 -0.26 -10.09 7.98
CA SER A 119 -0.65 -10.49 6.63
C SER A 119 0.48 -10.31 5.63
N ILE A 120 1.28 -9.26 5.77
CA ILE A 120 2.47 -9.02 4.94
C ILE A 120 3.55 -10.06 5.20
N VAL A 121 3.81 -10.42 6.46
CA VAL A 121 4.74 -11.51 6.81
C VAL A 121 4.32 -12.79 6.09
N GLN A 122 3.06 -13.20 6.25
CA GLN A 122 2.54 -14.40 5.61
C GLN A 122 2.64 -14.32 4.08
N SER A 123 2.35 -13.16 3.50
CA SER A 123 2.38 -12.97 2.05
C SER A 123 3.79 -13.00 1.48
N LEU A 124 4.78 -12.39 2.16
CA LEU A 124 6.19 -12.43 1.79
C LEU A 124 6.74 -13.86 1.79
N ASP A 125 6.36 -14.65 2.79
CA ASP A 125 6.73 -16.07 2.86
C ASP A 125 6.03 -16.88 1.75
N GLN A 126 4.72 -16.68 1.58
CA GLN A 126 3.91 -17.39 0.59
C GLN A 126 4.44 -17.22 -0.83
N VAL A 127 4.86 -16.00 -1.20
CA VAL A 127 5.38 -15.71 -2.54
C VAL A 127 6.88 -16.00 -2.66
N GLY A 128 7.55 -16.34 -1.56
CA GLY A 128 8.98 -16.63 -1.53
C GLY A 128 9.88 -15.39 -1.59
N ALA A 129 9.36 -14.21 -1.29
CA ALA A 129 10.13 -12.95 -1.27
C ALA A 129 11.27 -13.01 -0.26
N ASN A 130 11.00 -13.48 0.97
CA ASN A 130 12.01 -13.61 2.03
C ASN A 130 13.14 -14.56 1.60
N ALA A 131 12.80 -15.72 1.05
CA ALA A 131 13.80 -16.68 0.57
C ALA A 131 14.63 -16.13 -0.62
N ALA A 132 14.01 -15.38 -1.52
CA ALA A 132 14.71 -14.77 -2.65
C ALA A 132 15.65 -13.65 -2.19
N TYR A 133 15.21 -12.81 -1.25
CA TYR A 133 16.00 -11.72 -0.68
C TYR A 133 17.15 -12.23 0.18
N ALA A 134 16.93 -13.24 1.03
CA ALA A 134 18.00 -13.89 1.80
C ALA A 134 19.12 -14.41 0.89
N LYS A 135 18.79 -15.07 -0.23
CA LYS A 135 19.79 -15.51 -1.23
C LYS A 135 20.56 -14.34 -1.84
N LEU A 136 19.92 -13.19 -2.01
CA LEU A 136 20.52 -11.99 -2.58
C LEU A 136 21.50 -11.36 -1.57
N ILE A 137 21.09 -11.26 -0.31
CA ILE A 137 21.92 -10.79 0.82
C ILE A 137 23.11 -11.73 1.05
N ASP A 138 22.91 -13.05 1.01
CA ASP A 138 23.99 -14.03 1.15
C ASP A 138 25.05 -13.91 0.06
N ARG A 139 24.63 -13.63 -1.18
CA ARG A 139 25.58 -13.37 -2.29
C ARG A 139 26.35 -12.09 -2.06
N TYR A 140 25.69 -11.04 -1.60
CA TYR A 140 26.31 -9.75 -1.34
C TYR A 140 27.32 -9.84 -0.18
N ASN A 141 26.95 -10.51 0.92
CA ASN A 141 27.81 -10.67 2.09
C ASN A 141 29.05 -11.56 1.83
N LYS A 142 29.09 -12.31 0.72
CA LYS A 142 30.28 -13.06 0.28
C LYS A 142 31.31 -12.19 -0.46
N ILE A 143 30.97 -10.95 -0.81
CA ILE A 143 31.88 -10.02 -1.48
C ILE A 143 32.84 -9.44 -0.42
N PRO A 144 34.16 -9.63 -0.57
CA PRO A 144 35.13 -9.11 0.39
C PRO A 144 35.05 -7.58 0.52
N LEU A 145 35.37 -7.06 1.71
CA LEU A 145 35.44 -5.62 2.02
C LEU A 145 34.09 -4.88 2.04
N MET A 146 32.96 -5.60 1.95
CA MET A 146 31.62 -5.01 2.05
C MET A 146 31.07 -5.04 3.48
N THR A 147 30.32 -4.00 3.85
CA THR A 147 29.56 -3.98 5.11
C THR A 147 28.40 -4.95 5.02
N PRO A 148 28.23 -5.89 5.98
CA PRO A 148 27.13 -6.85 5.95
C PRO A 148 25.76 -6.19 5.95
N ALA A 149 24.89 -6.62 5.03
CA ALA A 149 23.51 -6.19 4.99
C ALA A 149 22.62 -7.08 5.86
N LYS A 150 21.53 -6.51 6.41
CA LYS A 150 20.55 -7.23 7.23
C LYS A 150 19.34 -7.64 6.40
N ASP A 151 18.72 -8.73 6.83
CA ASP A 151 17.47 -9.23 6.27
C ASP A 151 16.26 -8.68 7.04
N ASN A 152 15.58 -7.67 6.52
CA ASN A 152 14.25 -7.29 6.99
C ASN A 152 13.43 -6.55 5.91
N LEU A 153 12.73 -7.31 5.07
CA LEU A 153 11.76 -6.75 4.11
C LEU A 153 10.42 -6.38 4.75
N THR A 154 10.07 -6.97 5.89
CA THR A 154 8.70 -6.96 6.40
C THR A 154 8.20 -5.55 6.69
N ASP A 155 8.96 -4.78 7.47
CA ASP A 155 8.51 -3.46 7.91
C ASP A 155 8.44 -2.48 6.73
N TYR A 156 9.39 -2.58 5.80
CA TYR A 156 9.41 -1.77 4.58
C TYR A 156 8.21 -2.07 3.67
N VAL A 157 7.99 -3.35 3.33
CA VAL A 157 6.87 -3.75 2.46
C VAL A 157 5.53 -3.45 3.13
N THR A 158 5.41 -3.59 4.45
CA THR A 158 4.20 -3.21 5.19
C THR A 158 3.91 -1.71 5.04
N ALA A 159 4.90 -0.86 5.33
CA ALA A 159 4.75 0.58 5.23
C ALA A 159 4.40 1.03 3.80
N GLN A 160 5.08 0.47 2.79
CA GLN A 160 4.84 0.78 1.38
C GLN A 160 3.48 0.26 0.90
N THR A 161 3.00 -0.88 1.40
CA THR A 161 1.65 -1.38 1.08
C THR A 161 0.58 -0.44 1.64
N VAL A 162 0.72 -0.01 2.90
CA VAL A 162 -0.21 0.95 3.52
C VAL A 162 -0.18 2.29 2.78
N ASP A 163 1.01 2.79 2.42
CA ASP A 163 1.19 4.01 1.64
C ASP A 163 0.48 3.92 0.28
N GLY A 164 0.72 2.84 -0.47
CA GLY A 164 0.07 2.58 -1.76
C GLY A 164 -1.46 2.52 -1.66
N LEU A 165 -2.00 1.90 -0.61
CA LEU A 165 -3.44 1.90 -0.35
C LEU A 165 -4.00 3.31 -0.09
N PHE A 166 -3.26 4.17 0.61
CA PHE A 166 -3.62 5.57 0.79
C PHE A 166 -3.55 6.37 -0.51
N VAL A 167 -2.55 6.12 -1.36
CA VAL A 167 -2.46 6.74 -2.70
C VAL A 167 -3.69 6.39 -3.52
N LEU A 168 -4.06 5.11 -3.60
CA LEU A 168 -5.26 4.69 -4.32
C LEU A 168 -6.54 5.28 -3.71
N LEU A 169 -6.63 5.35 -2.39
CA LEU A 169 -7.76 5.98 -1.70
C LEU A 169 -7.88 7.47 -2.05
N ALA A 170 -6.77 8.20 -2.06
CA ALA A 170 -6.73 9.61 -2.45
C ALA A 170 -7.19 9.80 -3.90
N GLN A 171 -6.77 8.91 -4.80
CA GLN A 171 -7.23 8.92 -6.20
C GLN A 171 -8.75 8.67 -6.29
N GLN A 172 -9.31 7.76 -5.48
CA GLN A 172 -10.75 7.52 -5.43
C GLN A 172 -11.51 8.72 -4.84
N GLU A 173 -11.01 9.33 -3.77
CA GLU A 173 -11.60 10.54 -3.19
C GLU A 173 -11.62 11.69 -4.22
N ALA A 174 -10.51 11.90 -4.93
CA ALA A 174 -10.40 12.93 -5.95
C ALA A 174 -11.41 12.71 -7.09
N LYS A 175 -11.62 11.45 -7.51
CA LYS A 175 -12.65 11.09 -8.51
C LYS A 175 -14.06 11.40 -8.00
N ILE A 176 -14.36 11.10 -6.73
CA ILE A 176 -15.67 11.38 -6.11
C ILE A 176 -15.91 12.89 -6.05
N ARG A 177 -14.92 13.70 -5.68
CA ARG A 177 -15.05 15.16 -5.64
C ARG A 177 -15.23 15.78 -7.02
N GLN A 178 -14.63 15.21 -8.06
CA GLN A 178 -14.77 15.70 -9.44
C GLN A 178 -16.13 15.34 -10.07
N ASN A 179 -16.71 14.18 -9.72
CA ASN A 179 -18.00 13.76 -10.26
C ASN A 179 -18.92 13.15 -9.19
N PRO A 180 -19.53 13.98 -8.31
CA PRO A 180 -20.45 13.50 -7.27
C PRO A 180 -21.71 12.83 -7.85
N ALA A 181 -22.16 13.28 -9.03
CA ALA A 181 -23.39 12.82 -9.67
C ALA A 181 -23.31 11.37 -10.18
N ALA A 182 -22.13 10.91 -10.61
CA ALA A 182 -21.91 9.53 -11.06
C ALA A 182 -22.04 8.48 -9.94
N GLN A 183 -21.87 8.89 -8.68
CA GLN A 183 -22.03 8.04 -7.49
C GLN A 183 -23.43 8.19 -6.85
N GLY A 184 -24.10 9.32 -7.11
CA GLY A 184 -25.38 9.69 -6.52
C GLY A 184 -26.57 8.84 -6.98
N THR A 185 -26.49 8.07 -8.07
CA THR A 185 -27.62 7.24 -8.52
C THR A 185 -27.99 6.13 -7.53
N ALA A 186 -27.10 5.74 -6.61
CA ALA A 186 -27.41 4.76 -5.57
C ALA A 186 -27.92 5.40 -4.25
N ILE A 187 -27.33 6.52 -3.84
CA ILE A 187 -27.63 7.16 -2.54
C ILE A 187 -28.82 8.13 -2.66
N LEU A 188 -28.90 8.92 -3.75
CA LEU A 188 -30.02 9.82 -4.00
C LEU A 188 -31.31 9.06 -4.35
N LYS A 189 -31.22 7.87 -4.99
CA LYS A 189 -32.40 7.01 -5.19
C LYS A 189 -32.94 6.43 -3.88
N ARG A 190 -32.09 6.18 -2.88
CA ARG A 190 -32.51 5.57 -1.60
C ARG A 190 -33.09 6.59 -0.61
N VAL A 191 -32.81 7.88 -0.79
CA VAL A 191 -33.29 8.96 0.09
C VAL A 191 -34.34 9.86 -0.58
N PHE A 192 -34.35 9.94 -1.92
CA PHE A 192 -35.28 10.79 -2.69
C PHE A 192 -35.97 10.07 -3.85
N GLY A 193 -35.78 8.76 -4.02
CA GLY A 193 -36.64 7.95 -4.88
C GLY A 193 -37.97 7.72 -4.16
N LYS A 194 -39.05 8.26 -4.74
CA LYS A 194 -40.43 7.94 -4.32
C LYS A 194 -40.70 6.45 -4.38
#